data_AF-A0A1B6GVU0-F1
#
_entry.id   AF-A0A1B6GVU0-F1
#
_cell.length_a   1.000
_cell.length_b   1.000
_cell.length_c   1.000
_cell.angle_alpha   90.00
_cell.angle_beta   90.00
_cell.angle_gamma   90.00
#
_symmetry.space_group_name_H-M   'P 1'
#
loop_
_entity.id
_entity.type
_entity.pdbx_description
1 polymer ?
#
loop_
_entity_poly.entity_id
_entity_poly.type
_entity_poly.pdbx_seq_one_letter_code
_entity_poly.pdbx_strand_id
1 'polypeptide(L)'
;KFVNLKGVDRVDYITYLSTFDQLHEISRTKKMGEYKKYLISLVEYLYGYILRTRPLFHVDEELEHAQSKALKEWEDGNFPGWTKEASSALINVGARLDLREFNSWEELAALGLDRLKTALIALNLKCGGSLEERAKRLFATKTGGLTAKDLAKKSKSDKDKEQIRQREIVQLEAQVYKLAELVNSQRAATKENIQRRQARTDGEREES
;
A
#
# COMPACT_ATOMS: atom_id res chain seq x y z
N LYS A 1 -5.67 -13.67 7.27
CA LYS A 1 -5.95 -12.66 6.21
C LYS A 1 -4.74 -11.77 5.93
N PHE A 2 -4.15 -11.12 6.93
CA PHE A 2 -2.97 -10.24 6.77
C PHE A 2 -1.75 -10.90 6.09
N VAL A 3 -1.35 -12.10 6.54
CA VAL A 3 -0.20 -12.85 5.98
C VAL A 3 -0.35 -13.20 4.48
N ASN A 4 -1.58 -13.18 3.96
CA ASN A 4 -1.85 -13.49 2.55
C ASN A 4 -1.76 -12.25 1.64
N LEU A 5 -1.49 -11.07 2.20
CA LEU A 5 -1.33 -9.84 1.44
C LEU A 5 -0.01 -9.88 0.66
N LYS A 6 -0.08 -9.46 -0.61
CA LYS A 6 1.08 -9.51 -1.50
C LYS A 6 2.17 -8.55 -1.03
N GLY A 7 3.33 -9.10 -0.68
CA GLY A 7 4.52 -8.35 -0.31
C GLY A 7 4.42 -7.64 1.02
N VAL A 8 3.65 -8.20 1.94
CA VAL A 8 3.79 -7.99 3.38
C VAL A 8 4.61 -9.15 3.92
N ASP A 9 5.58 -8.86 4.80
CA ASP A 9 6.40 -9.90 5.39
C ASP A 9 5.57 -10.81 6.31
N ARG A 10 5.97 -12.08 6.38
CA ARG A 10 5.35 -13.02 7.32
C ARG A 10 5.79 -12.62 8.74
N VAL A 11 4.83 -12.13 9.51
CA VAL A 11 5.03 -11.75 10.91
C VAL A 11 4.30 -12.72 11.84
N ASP A 12 4.83 -12.91 13.04
CA ASP A 12 4.15 -13.64 14.09
C ASP A 12 2.97 -12.82 14.66
N TYR A 13 2.16 -13.44 15.51
CA TYR A 13 0.94 -12.79 15.99
C TYR A 13 1.22 -11.59 16.90
N ILE A 14 2.29 -11.63 17.70
CA ILE A 14 2.65 -10.52 18.60
C ILE A 14 3.15 -9.31 17.79
N THR A 15 3.98 -9.55 16.78
CA THR A 15 4.41 -8.49 15.88
C THR A 15 3.22 -7.92 15.12
N TYR A 16 2.34 -8.77 14.59
CA TYR A 16 1.10 -8.32 13.93
C TYR A 16 0.26 -7.42 14.84
N LEU A 17 0.02 -7.81 16.09
CA LEU A 17 -0.74 -6.98 17.04
C LEU A 17 -0.09 -5.62 17.30
N SER A 18 1.23 -5.51 17.12
CA SER A 18 1.98 -4.27 17.34
C SER A 18 2.02 -3.38 16.09
N THR A 19 1.80 -3.93 14.90
CA THR A 19 2.04 -3.24 13.63
C THR A 19 0.84 -3.20 12.67
N PHE A 20 -0.30 -3.81 13.01
CA PHE A 20 -1.46 -3.90 12.10
C PHE A 20 -2.03 -2.52 11.69
N ASP A 21 -1.82 -1.50 12.51
CA ASP A 21 -2.19 -0.11 12.27
C ASP A 21 -1.05 0.72 11.64
N GLN A 22 0.10 0.13 11.29
CA GLN A 22 1.19 0.81 10.57
C GLN A 22 1.00 0.74 9.04
N LEU A 23 -0.19 1.15 8.58
CA LEU A 23 -0.58 1.03 7.16
C LEU A 23 0.21 1.94 6.20
N HIS A 24 0.95 2.91 6.74
CA HIS A 24 1.82 3.80 5.96
C HIS A 24 3.09 3.11 5.45
N GLU A 25 3.50 2.00 6.06
CA GLU A 25 4.64 1.18 5.59
C GLU A 25 4.29 0.35 4.35
N ILE A 26 3.01 0.10 4.11
CA ILE A 26 2.55 -0.70 2.98
C ILE A 26 2.64 0.14 1.70
N SER A 27 3.39 -0.37 0.71
CA SER A 27 3.54 0.29 -0.58
C SER A 27 2.21 0.50 -1.31
N ARG A 28 2.04 1.67 -1.92
CA ARG A 28 0.82 2.05 -2.65
C ARG A 28 0.39 1.10 -3.75
N THR A 29 1.33 0.49 -4.47
CA THR A 29 0.99 -0.47 -5.53
C THR A 29 0.29 -1.70 -5.00
N LYS A 30 0.45 -1.99 -3.72
CA LYS A 30 -0.20 -3.09 -3.00
C LYS A 30 -1.51 -2.66 -2.33
N LYS A 31 -1.81 -1.36 -2.25
CA LYS A 31 -3.02 -0.80 -1.62
C LYS A 31 -4.28 -0.93 -2.49
N MET A 32 -4.49 -2.08 -3.11
CA MET A 32 -5.61 -2.39 -4.02
C MET A 32 -6.05 -3.85 -3.85
N GLY A 33 -7.26 -4.19 -4.32
CA GLY A 33 -7.74 -5.58 -4.37
C GLY A 33 -7.83 -6.25 -2.99
N GLU A 34 -7.00 -7.26 -2.74
CA GLU A 34 -6.98 -8.02 -1.47
C GLU A 34 -6.70 -7.16 -0.24
N TYR A 35 -5.89 -6.10 -0.39
CA TYR A 35 -5.66 -5.15 0.69
C TYR A 35 -6.94 -4.44 1.13
N LYS A 36 -7.74 -3.97 0.17
CA LYS A 36 -9.04 -3.34 0.46
C LYS A 36 -9.96 -4.30 1.20
N LYS A 37 -10.02 -5.57 0.76
CA LYS A 37 -10.84 -6.61 1.42
C LYS A 37 -10.37 -6.85 2.86
N TYR A 38 -9.06 -6.86 3.08
CA TYR A 38 -8.50 -6.97 4.42
C TYR A 38 -8.92 -5.79 5.30
N LEU A 39 -8.74 -4.55 4.84
CA LEU A 39 -9.14 -3.34 5.58
C LEU A 39 -10.62 -3.37 5.95
N ILE A 40 -11.51 -3.68 5.00
CA ILE A 40 -12.95 -3.80 5.26
C ILE A 40 -13.21 -4.80 6.39
N SER A 41 -12.61 -6.00 6.31
CA SER A 41 -12.82 -7.01 7.34
C SER A 41 -12.22 -6.65 8.71
N LEU A 42 -11.15 -5.85 8.73
CA LEU A 42 -10.53 -5.36 9.95
C LEU A 42 -11.41 -4.28 10.60
N VAL A 43 -11.90 -3.33 9.80
CA VAL A 43 -12.85 -2.29 10.25
C VAL A 43 -14.10 -2.95 10.81
N GLU A 44 -14.72 -3.88 10.08
CA GLU A 44 -15.92 -4.60 10.51
C GLU A 44 -15.71 -5.30 11.87
N TYR A 45 -14.57 -6.00 12.02
CA TYR A 45 -14.23 -6.69 13.27
C TYR A 45 -14.05 -5.72 14.45
N LEU A 46 -13.25 -4.67 14.27
CA LEU A 46 -12.95 -3.72 15.34
C LEU A 46 -14.19 -2.89 15.70
N TYR A 47 -14.95 -2.44 14.71
CA TYR A 47 -16.22 -1.74 14.89
C TYR A 47 -17.21 -2.60 15.70
N GLY A 48 -17.44 -3.84 15.27
CA GLY A 48 -18.33 -4.77 15.99
C GLY A 48 -17.81 -5.15 17.38
N TYR A 49 -16.50 -5.11 17.62
CA TYR A 49 -15.92 -5.26 18.96
C TYR A 49 -16.24 -4.07 19.86
N ILE A 50 -16.08 -2.84 19.37
CA ILE A 50 -16.36 -1.64 20.16
C ILE A 50 -17.84 -1.56 20.51
N LEU A 51 -18.75 -1.78 19.57
CA LEU A 51 -20.19 -1.76 19.86
C LEU A 51 -20.61 -2.76 20.95
N ARG A 52 -19.97 -3.93 21.00
CA ARG A 52 -20.24 -4.94 22.04
C ARG A 52 -19.66 -4.58 23.40
N THR A 53 -18.53 -3.87 23.43
CA THR A 53 -17.83 -3.54 24.68
C THR A 53 -18.19 -2.17 25.23
N ARG A 54 -18.70 -1.27 24.39
CA ARG A 54 -19.06 0.11 24.70
C ARG A 54 -20.33 0.52 23.92
N PRO A 55 -21.50 -0.04 24.25
CA PRO A 55 -22.73 0.17 23.47
C PRO A 55 -23.24 1.62 23.48
N LEU A 56 -22.85 2.42 24.47
CA LEU A 56 -23.23 3.84 24.59
C LEU A 56 -22.23 4.79 23.90
N PHE A 57 -21.17 4.26 23.29
CA PHE A 57 -20.15 5.08 22.64
C PHE A 57 -20.51 5.32 21.18
N HIS A 58 -20.55 6.59 20.76
CA HIS A 58 -20.89 7.01 19.40
C HIS A 58 -19.71 6.79 18.43
N VAL A 59 -19.44 5.53 18.10
CA VAL A 59 -18.32 5.15 17.20
C VAL A 59 -18.45 5.85 15.84
N ASP A 60 -19.66 5.95 15.31
CA ASP A 60 -19.91 6.50 13.97
C ASP A 60 -19.43 7.96 13.85
N GLU A 61 -19.69 8.79 14.86
CA GLU A 61 -19.24 10.20 14.89
C GLU A 61 -17.71 10.31 14.86
N GLU A 62 -17.02 9.46 15.63
CA GLU A 62 -15.56 9.42 15.64
C GLU A 62 -14.98 8.96 14.27
N LEU A 63 -15.65 8.01 13.60
CA LEU A 63 -15.24 7.54 12.28
C LEU A 63 -15.50 8.59 11.19
N GLU A 64 -16.64 9.26 11.21
CA GLU A 64 -16.96 10.34 10.27
C GLU A 64 -15.99 11.51 10.41
N HIS A 65 -15.68 11.90 11.66
CA HIS A 65 -14.67 12.93 11.93
C HIS A 65 -13.29 12.50 11.43
N ALA A 66 -12.86 11.27 11.72
CA ALA A 66 -11.58 10.74 11.26
C ALA A 66 -11.47 10.70 9.72
N GLN A 67 -12.52 10.24 9.04
CA GLN A 67 -12.56 10.24 7.57
C GLN A 67 -12.52 11.65 6.99
N SER A 68 -13.31 12.58 7.53
CA SER A 68 -13.35 13.97 7.07
C SER A 68 -12.00 14.66 7.21
N LYS A 69 -11.32 14.44 8.34
CA LYS A 69 -9.95 14.93 8.57
C LYS A 69 -8.96 14.31 7.58
N ALA A 70 -8.99 13.00 7.41
CA ALA A 70 -8.08 12.29 6.51
C ALA A 70 -8.23 12.70 5.05
N LEU A 71 -9.47 12.97 4.59
CA LEU A 71 -9.71 13.44 3.22
C LEU A 71 -9.06 14.81 2.98
N LYS A 72 -9.18 15.74 3.93
CA LYS A 72 -8.51 17.05 3.85
C LYS A 72 -6.98 16.89 3.80
N GLU A 73 -6.41 16.12 4.73
CA GLU A 73 -4.97 15.84 4.75
C GLU A 73 -4.48 15.13 3.48
N TRP A 74 -5.31 14.29 2.87
CA TRP A 74 -4.99 13.60 1.63
C TRP A 74 -4.99 14.55 0.42
N GLU A 75 -5.97 15.45 0.34
CA GLU A 75 -6.03 16.50 -0.68
C GLU A 75 -4.82 17.45 -0.59
N ASP A 76 -4.39 17.77 0.63
CA ASP A 76 -3.17 18.55 0.90
C ASP A 76 -1.88 17.75 0.63
N GLY A 77 -1.97 16.43 0.47
CA GLY A 77 -0.84 15.53 0.23
C GLY A 77 0.00 15.26 1.49
N ASN A 78 -0.58 15.40 2.68
CA ASN A 78 0.06 15.15 3.96
C ASN A 78 -0.43 13.84 4.64
N PHE A 79 -1.39 13.13 4.06
CA PHE A 79 -1.90 11.89 4.66
C PHE A 79 -0.81 10.77 4.65
N PRO A 80 -0.57 10.08 5.78
CA PRO A 80 0.49 9.07 5.90
C PRO A 80 0.41 7.96 4.85
N GLY A 81 1.55 7.65 4.21
CA GLY A 81 1.62 6.69 3.10
C GLY A 81 1.07 7.22 1.77
N TRP A 82 0.48 8.42 1.74
CA TRP A 82 -0.12 9.06 0.56
C TRP A 82 0.52 10.40 0.15
N THR A 83 1.65 10.78 0.75
CA THR A 83 2.42 12.00 0.42
C THR A 83 2.99 12.05 -1.01
N LYS A 84 3.14 13.23 -1.61
CA LYS A 84 3.62 13.36 -3.01
C LYS A 84 5.00 12.69 -3.24
N GLU A 85 5.85 12.70 -2.23
CA GLU A 85 7.19 12.09 -2.24
C GLU A 85 7.16 10.57 -2.24
N ALA A 86 6.21 9.94 -1.54
CA ALA A 86 6.06 8.49 -1.53
C ALA A 86 5.61 7.92 -2.90
N SER A 87 5.04 8.74 -3.79
CA SER A 87 4.90 8.38 -5.21
C SER A 87 6.24 8.33 -5.95
N SER A 88 7.17 9.23 -5.60
CA SER A 88 8.47 9.37 -6.26
C SER A 88 9.49 8.33 -5.79
N ALA A 89 9.46 7.96 -4.50
CA ALA A 89 10.36 6.96 -3.92
C ALA A 89 10.17 5.56 -4.55
N LEU A 90 8.97 5.26 -5.06
CA LEU A 90 8.68 3.97 -5.71
C LEU A 90 9.25 3.84 -7.13
N ILE A 91 9.58 4.94 -7.80
CA ILE A 91 10.30 4.91 -9.08
C ILE A 91 11.75 4.45 -8.85
N ASN A 92 12.31 4.65 -7.65
CA ASN A 92 13.73 4.46 -7.40
C ASN A 92 14.18 3.01 -7.10
N VAL A 93 13.29 2.11 -6.68
CA VAL A 93 13.71 0.80 -6.14
C VAL A 93 13.72 -0.32 -7.20
N GLY A 94 12.93 -0.22 -8.27
CA GLY A 94 12.84 -1.26 -9.31
C GLY A 94 13.51 -0.93 -10.65
N ALA A 95 14.08 0.28 -10.80
CA ALA A 95 14.28 0.87 -12.12
C ALA A 95 15.59 1.62 -12.36
N ARG A 96 16.63 1.45 -11.53
CA ARG A 96 17.98 1.85 -11.96
C ARG A 96 18.53 0.83 -12.94
N LEU A 97 17.93 0.79 -14.14
CA LEU A 97 18.67 0.35 -15.30
C LEU A 97 19.55 1.54 -15.70
N ASP A 98 20.85 1.45 -15.45
CA ASP A 98 21.76 2.52 -15.87
C ASP A 98 21.91 2.47 -17.40
N LEU A 99 21.19 3.35 -18.08
CA LEU A 99 21.20 3.45 -19.53
C LEU A 99 22.57 3.86 -20.09
N ARG A 100 23.48 4.35 -19.24
CA ARG A 100 24.85 4.70 -19.66
C ARG A 100 25.63 3.49 -20.14
N GLU A 101 25.36 2.31 -19.58
CA GLU A 101 26.05 1.04 -19.89
C GLU A 101 25.71 0.49 -21.28
N PHE A 102 24.63 0.96 -21.90
CA PHE A 102 24.11 0.41 -23.16
C PHE A 102 24.36 1.35 -24.34
N ASN A 103 25.00 0.86 -25.40
CA ASN A 103 25.34 1.68 -26.57
C ASN A 103 24.34 1.53 -27.72
N SER A 104 23.50 0.50 -27.69
CA SER A 104 22.45 0.28 -28.67
C SER A 104 21.12 -0.14 -28.03
N TRP A 105 20.03 0.01 -28.79
CA TRP A 105 18.72 -0.50 -28.37
C TRP A 105 18.65 -2.03 -28.43
N GLU A 106 19.52 -2.69 -29.19
CA GLU A 106 19.57 -4.16 -29.32
C GLU A 106 20.09 -4.80 -28.02
N GLU A 107 21.05 -4.17 -27.34
CA GLU A 107 21.54 -4.61 -26.03
C GLU A 107 20.43 -4.47 -24.96
N LEU A 108 19.61 -3.41 -25.05
CA LEU A 108 18.44 -3.25 -24.19
C LEU A 108 17.35 -4.28 -24.50
N ALA A 109 17.17 -4.64 -25.78
CA ALA A 109 16.26 -5.69 -26.22
C ALA A 109 16.65 -7.06 -25.64
N ALA A 110 17.95 -7.35 -25.55
CA ALA A 110 18.47 -8.60 -24.96
C ALA A 110 18.13 -8.79 -23.48
N LEU A 111 17.81 -7.70 -22.74
CA LEU A 111 17.36 -7.76 -21.34
C LEU A 111 15.97 -8.40 -21.18
N GLY A 112 15.22 -8.53 -22.26
CA GLY A 112 13.92 -9.17 -22.28
C GLY A 112 12.75 -8.25 -21.90
N LEU A 113 11.55 -8.77 -22.13
CA LEU A 113 10.31 -8.00 -22.13
C LEU A 113 9.95 -7.42 -20.75
N ASP A 114 10.18 -8.18 -19.67
CA ASP A 114 9.82 -7.77 -18.31
C ASP A 114 10.71 -6.67 -17.74
N ARG A 115 12.02 -6.70 -18.05
CA ARG A 115 12.96 -5.64 -17.66
C ARG A 115 12.64 -4.33 -18.38
N LEU A 116 12.41 -4.39 -19.69
CA LEU A 116 12.01 -3.21 -20.49
C LEU A 116 10.66 -2.64 -20.03
N LYS A 117 9.68 -3.51 -19.74
CA LYS A 117 8.37 -3.08 -19.23
C LYS A 117 8.52 -2.36 -17.90
N THR A 118 9.29 -2.91 -16.96
CA THR A 118 9.50 -2.31 -15.64
C THR A 118 10.21 -0.95 -15.76
N ALA A 119 11.26 -0.86 -16.58
CA ALA A 119 11.99 0.39 -16.80
C ALA A 119 11.14 1.48 -17.47
N LEU A 120 10.35 1.12 -18.51
CA LEU A 120 9.44 2.08 -19.17
C LEU A 120 8.33 2.56 -18.24
N ILE A 121 7.74 1.67 -17.43
CA ILE A 121 6.72 2.05 -16.43
C ILE A 121 7.31 3.01 -15.41
N ALA A 122 8.53 2.76 -14.94
CA ALA A 122 9.20 3.65 -13.98
C ALA A 122 9.46 5.05 -14.55
N LEU A 123 9.74 5.15 -15.85
CA LEU A 123 9.89 6.43 -16.56
C LEU A 123 8.55 7.03 -17.03
N ASN A 124 7.40 6.46 -16.64
CA ASN A 124 6.06 6.86 -17.11
C ASN A 124 5.90 6.86 -18.64
N LEU A 125 6.60 5.95 -19.33
CA LEU A 125 6.54 5.75 -20.77
C LEU A 125 5.62 4.59 -21.13
N LYS A 126 5.09 4.62 -22.35
CA LYS A 126 4.28 3.52 -22.88
C LYS A 126 5.10 2.24 -22.93
N CYS A 127 4.56 1.16 -22.40
CA CYS A 127 5.15 -0.18 -22.46
C CYS A 127 4.43 -1.11 -23.46
N GLY A 128 3.59 -0.57 -24.34
CA GLY A 128 2.95 -1.31 -25.43
C GLY A 128 3.84 -1.41 -26.67
N GLY A 129 3.53 -2.38 -27.54
CA GLY A 129 4.29 -2.62 -28.77
C GLY A 129 5.22 -3.83 -28.71
N SER A 130 5.98 -4.01 -29.80
CA SER A 130 7.00 -5.06 -29.93
C SER A 130 8.16 -4.85 -28.94
N LEU A 131 8.97 -5.89 -28.72
CA LEU A 131 10.15 -5.79 -27.86
C LEU A 131 11.14 -4.72 -28.35
N GLU A 132 11.32 -4.63 -29.67
CA GLU A 132 12.10 -3.60 -30.34
C GLU A 132 11.55 -2.19 -30.10
N GLU A 133 10.24 -1.97 -30.24
CA GLU A 133 9.62 -0.66 -30.00
C GLU A 133 9.81 -0.20 -28.55
N ARG A 134 9.75 -1.13 -27.60
CA ARG A 134 10.01 -0.84 -26.18
C ARG A 134 11.48 -0.47 -25.94
N ALA A 135 12.41 -1.22 -26.51
CA ALA A 135 13.83 -0.97 -26.37
C ALA A 135 14.24 0.37 -27.00
N LYS A 136 13.74 0.67 -28.21
CA LYS A 136 13.94 1.97 -28.88
C LYS A 136 13.39 3.13 -28.08
N ARG A 137 12.19 2.98 -27.49
CA ARG A 137 11.59 4.01 -26.63
C ARG A 137 12.39 4.25 -25.35
N LEU A 138 12.92 3.18 -24.76
CA LEU A 138 13.78 3.28 -23.58
C LEU A 138 15.13 3.94 -23.94
N PHE A 139 15.72 3.58 -25.08
CA PHE A 139 16.97 4.19 -25.58
C PHE A 139 16.79 5.66 -25.95
N ALA A 140 15.63 6.06 -26.48
CA ALA A 140 15.30 7.45 -26.80
C ALA A 140 15.34 8.37 -25.58
N THR A 141 15.19 7.83 -24.36
CA THR A 141 15.36 8.59 -23.12
C THR A 141 16.82 9.01 -22.88
N LYS A 142 17.79 8.22 -23.38
CA LYS A 142 19.24 8.52 -23.33
C LYS A 142 19.64 9.55 -24.39
N THR A 143 19.09 9.45 -25.59
CA THR A 143 19.47 10.30 -26.73
C THR A 143 18.64 11.58 -26.87
N GLY A 144 17.65 11.80 -25.99
CA GLY A 144 16.83 13.02 -25.99
C GLY A 144 15.72 13.06 -27.05
N GLY A 145 15.36 11.92 -27.64
CA GLY A 145 14.39 11.81 -28.74
C GLY A 145 12.94 11.56 -28.34
N LEU A 146 12.57 11.78 -27.07
CA LEU A 146 11.23 11.47 -26.56
C LEU A 146 10.17 12.44 -27.11
N THR A 147 9.05 11.89 -27.58
CA THR A 147 7.90 12.70 -28.01
C THR A 147 6.74 12.57 -27.02
N ALA A 148 5.79 13.52 -27.06
CA ALA A 148 4.57 13.46 -26.26
C ALA A 148 3.70 12.20 -26.53
N LYS A 149 3.95 11.48 -27.63
CA LYS A 149 3.29 10.23 -27.99
C LYS A 149 3.84 9.03 -27.20
N ASP A 150 5.09 9.11 -26.74
CA ASP A 150 5.78 8.06 -25.97
C ASP A 150 5.42 8.07 -24.49
N LEU A 151 4.94 9.21 -23.98
CA LEU A 151 4.41 9.33 -22.62
C LEU A 151 3.12 8.51 -22.45
N ALA A 152 3.03 7.81 -21.32
CA ALA A 152 1.81 7.09 -20.94
C ALA A 152 0.71 8.10 -20.56
N LYS A 153 -0.18 8.44 -21.51
CA LYS A 153 -1.39 9.23 -21.22
C LYS A 153 -2.49 8.32 -20.69
N LYS A 154 -2.79 8.39 -19.39
CA LYS A 154 -4.07 7.89 -18.85
C LYS A 154 -5.21 8.81 -19.28
N SER A 155 -6.36 8.25 -19.64
CA SER A 155 -7.54 9.05 -19.96
C SER A 155 -8.01 9.83 -18.72
N LYS A 156 -8.75 10.94 -18.92
CA LYS A 156 -9.33 11.69 -17.81
C LYS A 156 -10.22 10.79 -16.94
N SER A 157 -11.05 9.95 -17.58
CA SER A 157 -11.89 8.96 -16.91
C SER A 157 -11.09 7.96 -16.06
N ASP A 158 -9.93 7.50 -16.53
CA ASP A 158 -9.10 6.56 -15.77
C ASP A 158 -8.45 7.21 -14.54
N LYS A 159 -8.10 8.50 -14.64
CA LYS A 159 -7.59 9.27 -13.51
C LYS A 159 -8.67 9.50 -12.46
N ASP A 160 -9.89 9.83 -12.88
CA ASP A 160 -11.01 10.05 -11.97
C ASP A 160 -11.38 8.75 -11.24
N LYS A 161 -11.44 7.61 -11.97
CA LYS A 161 -11.67 6.29 -11.37
C LYS A 161 -10.56 5.89 -10.39
N GLU A 162 -9.31 6.21 -10.69
CA GLU A 162 -8.18 5.96 -9.79
C GLU A 162 -8.28 6.83 -8.52
N GLN A 163 -8.60 8.12 -8.66
CA GLN A 163 -8.82 8.99 -7.50
C GLN A 163 -9.96 8.48 -6.61
N ILE A 164 -11.08 8.03 -7.18
CA ILE A 164 -12.18 7.44 -6.42
C ILE A 164 -11.69 6.22 -5.64
N ARG A 165 -10.98 5.29 -6.29
CA ARG A 165 -10.43 4.12 -5.60
C ARG A 165 -9.46 4.49 -4.49
N GLN A 166 -8.58 5.47 -4.71
CA GLN A 166 -7.63 5.92 -3.69
C GLN A 166 -8.35 6.58 -2.51
N ARG A 167 -9.36 7.40 -2.79
CA ARG A 167 -10.21 8.03 -1.76
C ARG A 167 -10.86 7.00 -0.85
N GLU A 168 -11.43 5.94 -1.42
CA GLU A 168 -12.01 4.84 -0.64
C GLU A 168 -10.99 4.16 0.28
N ILE A 169 -9.75 3.95 -0.20
CA ILE A 169 -8.70 3.36 0.62
C ILE A 169 -8.31 4.29 1.76
N VAL A 170 -8.11 5.58 1.47
CA VAL A 170 -7.77 6.59 2.50
C VAL A 170 -8.81 6.62 3.61
N GLN A 171 -10.11 6.56 3.26
CA GLN A 171 -11.18 6.51 4.25
C GLN A 171 -11.13 5.24 5.11
N LEU A 172 -10.88 4.07 4.50
CA LEU A 172 -10.73 2.82 5.24
C LEU A 172 -9.50 2.85 6.17
N GLU A 173 -8.37 3.38 5.71
CA GLU A 173 -7.16 3.51 6.54
C GLU A 173 -7.39 4.45 7.71
N ALA A 174 -8.08 5.57 7.50
CA ALA A 174 -8.46 6.50 8.55
C ALA A 174 -9.35 5.83 9.62
N GLN A 175 -10.32 5.03 9.20
CA GLN A 175 -11.14 4.23 10.11
C GLN A 175 -10.30 3.24 10.91
N VAL A 176 -9.37 2.52 10.27
CA VAL A 176 -8.49 1.58 10.98
C VAL A 176 -7.64 2.30 12.01
N TYR A 177 -7.01 3.43 11.67
CA TYR A 177 -6.21 4.21 12.63
C TYR A 177 -7.07 4.63 13.83
N LYS A 178 -8.28 5.15 13.59
CA LYS A 178 -9.17 5.58 14.67
C LYS A 178 -9.66 4.42 15.53
N LEU A 179 -10.06 3.31 14.92
CA LEU A 179 -10.49 2.12 15.65
C LEU A 179 -9.33 1.53 16.48
N ALA A 180 -8.11 1.48 15.92
CA ALA A 180 -6.92 1.01 16.62
C ALA A 180 -6.59 1.87 17.85
N GLU A 181 -6.74 3.19 17.74
CA GLU A 181 -6.63 4.13 18.87
C GLU A 181 -7.66 3.79 19.96
N LEU A 182 -8.93 3.59 19.60
CA LEU A 182 -10.02 3.31 20.53
C LEU A 182 -9.87 1.96 21.26
N VAL A 183 -9.25 0.97 20.62
CA VAL A 183 -8.99 -0.37 21.20
C VAL A 183 -7.57 -0.53 21.75
N ASN A 184 -6.79 0.55 21.88
CA ASN A 184 -5.36 0.44 22.22
C ASN A 184 -5.12 -0.24 23.58
N SER A 185 -5.98 0.00 24.57
CA SER A 185 -5.86 -0.66 25.88
C SER A 185 -6.17 -2.16 25.80
N GLN A 186 -7.20 -2.56 25.05
CA GLN A 186 -7.54 -3.96 24.81
C GLN A 186 -6.43 -4.67 24.01
N ARG A 187 -5.81 -3.97 23.06
CA ARG A 187 -4.65 -4.45 22.30
C ARG A 187 -3.45 -4.73 23.22
N ALA A 188 -3.11 -3.79 24.10
CA ALA A 188 -2.03 -3.97 25.07
C ALA A 188 -2.29 -5.16 26.01
N ALA A 189 -3.49 -5.27 26.57
CA ALA A 189 -3.89 -6.38 27.43
C ALA A 189 -3.85 -7.73 26.70
N THR A 190 -4.28 -7.76 25.43
CA THR A 190 -4.22 -8.98 24.60
C THR A 190 -2.78 -9.42 24.38
N LYS A 191 -1.87 -8.49 24.09
CA LYS A 191 -0.44 -8.77 23.90
C LYS A 191 0.18 -9.35 25.17
N GLU A 192 -0.08 -8.75 26.31
CA GLU A 192 0.40 -9.24 27.62
C GLU A 192 -0.12 -10.67 27.89
N ASN A 193 -1.41 -10.92 27.65
CA ASN A 193 -2.00 -12.25 27.85
C ASN A 193 -1.35 -13.32 26.97
N ILE A 194 -1.07 -13.00 25.70
CA ILE A 194 -0.40 -13.92 24.78
C ILE A 194 1.03 -14.21 25.24
N GLN A 195 1.78 -13.18 25.62
CA GLN A 195 3.14 -13.34 26.13
C GLN A 195 3.17 -14.20 27.40
N ARG A 196 2.22 -13.98 28.32
CA ARG A 196 2.06 -14.80 29.53
C ARG A 196 1.79 -16.27 29.18
N ARG A 197 0.88 -16.55 28.24
CA ARG A 197 0.59 -17.93 27.79
C ARG A 197 1.76 -18.60 27.06
N GLN A 198 2.60 -17.82 26.37
CA GLN A 198 3.78 -18.33 25.69
C GLN A 198 4.93 -18.64 26.68
N ALA A 199 5.06 -17.85 27.75
CA ALA A 199 6.10 -18.03 28.77
C ALA A 199 5.84 -19.21 29.74
N ARG A 200 4.61 -19.74 29.79
CA ARG A 200 4.26 -20.90 30.62
C ARG A 200 4.81 -22.20 30.03
N THR A 201 5.37 -23.05 30.90
CA THR A 201 5.67 -24.46 30.62
C THR A 201 4.39 -25.27 30.46
N ASP A 202 4.43 -26.38 29.70
CA ASP A 202 3.23 -27.09 29.22
C ASP A 202 2.22 -27.50 30.31
N GLY A 203 2.66 -27.73 31.55
CA GLY A 203 1.77 -28.09 32.68
C GLY A 203 0.81 -26.98 33.16
N GLU A 204 1.11 -25.70 32.91
CA GLU A 204 0.29 -24.56 33.38
C GLU A 204 -0.67 -24.02 32.30
N ARG A 205 -0.71 -24.65 31.12
CA ARG A 205 -1.61 -24.27 30.02
C ARG A 205 -2.98 -24.93 30.08
N GLU A 206 -3.12 -26.06 30.76
CA GLU A 206 -4.35 -26.86 30.78
C GLU A 206 -5.38 -26.40 31.85
N GLU A 207 -4.98 -25.58 32.82
CA GLU A 207 -5.84 -25.12 33.93
C GLU A 207 -6.64 -23.83 33.66
N SER A 208 -6.76 -23.35 32.41
CA SER A 208 -7.43 -22.08 32.07
C SER A 208 -8.44 -22.16 30.94
#